data_AF-A0A969UIP8-F1
#
_entry.id   AF-A0A969UIP8-F1
#
_cell.length_a   1.000
_cell.length_b   1.000
_cell.length_c   1.000
_cell.angle_alpha   90.00
_cell.angle_beta   90.00
_cell.angle_gamma   90.00
#
_symmetry.space_group_name_H-M   'P 1'
#
loop_
_entity.id
_entity.type
_entity.pdbx_description
1 polymer ?
#
loop_
_entity_poly.entity_id
_entity_poly.type
_entity_poly.pdbx_seq_one_letter_code
_entity_poly.pdbx_strand_id
1 'polypeptide(L)'
;MLVTTTDTIQNQSITAYLGVVTAEVVYGTNALRDLFAGIRDVIGGRTGSYEKVFEQGQQKAIAELKERAQRLNADAVVGIEIDTGTINIDNKGVLLLITATGTAVKLG
;
A
#
# COMPACT_ATOMS: atom_id res chain seq x y z
N MET A 1 0.75 2.34 -15.47
CA MET A 1 0.27 3.57 -14.81
C MET A 1 1.37 4.10 -13.92
N LEU A 2 1.72 5.38 -14.09
CA LEU A 2 2.69 6.07 -13.24
C LEU A 2 2.09 6.34 -11.87
N VAL A 3 2.89 6.19 -10.82
CA VAL A 3 2.49 6.47 -9.44
C VAL A 3 3.62 7.20 -8.73
N THR A 4 3.30 8.19 -7.91
CA THR A 4 4.32 8.97 -7.19
C THR A 4 3.79 9.49 -5.86
N THR A 5 4.69 9.65 -4.90
CA THR A 5 4.42 10.33 -3.63
C THR A 5 4.45 11.85 -3.77
N THR A 6 4.96 12.38 -4.89
CA THR A 6 4.95 13.82 -5.18
C THR A 6 3.58 14.27 -5.70
N ASP A 7 3.22 15.53 -5.46
CA ASP A 7 1.95 16.09 -5.93
C ASP A 7 1.95 16.40 -7.43
N THR A 8 3.14 16.49 -8.04
CA THR A 8 3.32 16.82 -9.45
C THR A 8 4.29 15.85 -10.13
N ILE A 9 4.19 15.76 -11.46
CA ILE A 9 5.08 14.98 -12.32
C ILE A 9 5.87 15.97 -13.18
N GLN A 10 7.19 15.92 -13.10
CA GLN A 10 8.03 16.84 -13.89
C GLN A 10 7.83 16.63 -15.39
N ASN A 11 7.79 17.74 -16.13
CA ASN A 11 7.60 17.78 -17.58
C ASN A 11 6.25 17.21 -18.08
N GLN A 12 5.27 17.01 -17.20
CA GLN A 12 3.90 16.59 -17.54
C GLN A 12 2.91 17.53 -16.85
N SER A 13 1.81 17.88 -17.52
CA SER A 13 0.74 18.70 -16.92
C SER A 13 -0.45 17.83 -16.54
N ILE A 14 -0.99 18.04 -15.33
CA ILE A 14 -2.25 17.41 -14.92
C ILE A 14 -3.41 18.17 -15.58
N THR A 15 -4.19 17.48 -16.42
CA THR A 15 -5.31 18.06 -17.17
C THR A 15 -6.66 17.85 -16.50
N ALA A 16 -6.80 16.83 -15.65
CA ALA A 16 -7.98 16.62 -14.82
C ALA A 16 -7.65 15.84 -13.54
N TYR A 17 -8.37 16.15 -12.47
CA TYR A 17 -8.37 15.38 -11.22
C TYR A 17 -9.63 14.52 -11.18
N LEU A 18 -9.44 13.21 -11.05
CA LEU A 18 -10.51 12.21 -11.13
C LEU A 18 -11.00 11.76 -9.74
N GLY A 19 -10.47 12.36 -8.68
CA GLY A 19 -10.81 12.09 -7.29
C GLY A 19 -9.78 11.24 -6.56
N VAL A 20 -10.04 11.04 -5.27
CA VAL A 20 -9.20 10.24 -4.39
C VAL A 20 -9.44 8.76 -4.66
N VAL A 21 -8.35 7.99 -4.70
CA VAL A 21 -8.36 6.54 -4.70
C VAL A 21 -7.70 6.05 -3.43
N THR A 22 -8.24 4.97 -2.86
CA THR A 22 -7.68 4.28 -1.70
C THR A 22 -7.47 2.81 -2.03
N ALA A 23 -6.65 2.09 -1.29
CA ALA A 23 -6.53 0.64 -1.35
C ALA A 23 -6.04 0.10 0.00
N GLU A 24 -6.48 -1.10 0.37
CA GLU A 24 -6.30 -1.63 1.72
C GLU A 24 -5.90 -3.10 1.67
N VAL A 25 -4.81 -3.46 2.35
CA VAL A 25 -4.37 -4.85 2.53
C VAL A 25 -4.39 -5.16 4.02
N VAL A 26 -5.13 -6.22 4.39
CA VAL A 26 -5.33 -6.63 5.78
C VAL A 26 -4.79 -8.04 5.99
N TYR A 27 -3.84 -8.19 6.91
CA TYR A 27 -3.31 -9.47 7.36
C TYR A 27 -3.89 -9.83 8.71
N GLY A 28 -4.55 -10.98 8.79
CA GLY A 28 -5.09 -11.53 10.03
C GLY A 28 -4.05 -12.18 10.92
N THR A 29 -4.41 -12.40 12.18
CA THR A 29 -3.52 -12.97 13.21
C THR A 29 -2.93 -14.33 12.83
N ASN A 30 -3.70 -15.17 12.14
CA ASN A 30 -3.21 -16.49 11.69
C ASN A 30 -2.18 -16.35 10.58
N ALA A 31 -2.43 -15.48 9.59
CA ALA A 31 -1.47 -15.19 8.54
C ALA A 31 -0.17 -14.62 9.13
N LEU A 32 -0.28 -13.67 10.07
CA LEU A 32 0.86 -13.13 10.80
C LEU A 32 1.61 -14.23 11.58
N ARG A 33 0.91 -15.09 12.31
CA ARG A 33 1.51 -16.22 13.04
C ARG A 33 2.27 -17.17 12.11
N ASP A 34 1.70 -17.54 10.98
CA ASP A 34 2.34 -18.44 10.01
C ASP A 34 3.59 -17.80 9.39
N LEU A 35 3.52 -16.50 9.09
CA LEU A 35 4.66 -15.70 8.62
C LEU A 35 5.77 -15.60 9.69
N PHE A 36 5.40 -15.57 10.96
CA PHE A 36 6.33 -15.46 12.09
C PHE A 36 6.84 -16.81 12.63
N ALA A 37 6.14 -17.91 12.38
CA ALA A 37 6.54 -19.26 12.80
C ALA A 37 7.82 -19.75 12.08
N GLY A 38 8.15 -19.15 10.92
CA GLY A 38 9.37 -19.44 10.16
C GLY A 38 10.60 -18.62 10.54
N ILE A 39 10.54 -17.76 11.57
CA ILE A 39 11.64 -16.86 11.92
C ILE A 39 12.66 -17.59 12.79
N ARG A 40 13.68 -18.17 12.16
CA ARG A 40 14.88 -18.65 12.85
C ARG A 40 16.09 -17.72 12.74
N ASP A 41 16.07 -16.75 11.81
CA ASP A 41 17.24 -15.92 11.52
C ASP A 41 16.98 -14.44 11.81
N VAL A 42 17.06 -14.06 13.10
CA VAL A 42 17.23 -12.65 13.50
C VAL A 42 18.72 -12.37 13.50
N ILE A 43 19.26 -11.91 12.37
CA ILE A 43 20.65 -11.46 12.28
C ILE A 43 20.64 -9.96 12.01
N GLY A 44 21.16 -9.16 12.95
CA GLY A 44 21.59 -7.78 12.67
C GLY A 44 20.51 -6.70 12.70
N GLY A 45 19.40 -6.88 13.43
CA GLY A 45 18.43 -5.80 13.69
C GLY A 45 17.37 -5.56 12.61
N ARG A 46 17.48 -6.25 11.46
CA ARG A 46 16.44 -6.33 10.42
C ARG A 46 15.82 -7.73 10.43
N THR A 47 14.51 -7.82 10.65
CA THR A 47 13.78 -9.09 10.58
C THR A 47 13.32 -9.31 9.15
N GLY A 48 14.12 -10.01 8.34
CA GLY A 48 13.86 -10.19 6.90
C GLY A 48 12.50 -10.81 6.54
N SER A 49 11.89 -11.55 7.46
CA SER A 49 10.51 -12.05 7.36
C SER A 49 9.47 -10.94 7.52
N TYR A 50 9.60 -10.07 8.52
CA TYR A 50 8.68 -8.95 8.76
C TYR A 50 8.73 -7.96 7.59
N GLU A 51 9.94 -7.62 7.13
CA GLU A 51 10.12 -6.70 6.00
C GLU A 51 9.45 -7.21 4.72
N LYS A 52 9.55 -8.51 4.45
CA LYS A 52 8.85 -9.15 3.31
C LYS A 52 7.33 -8.98 3.39
N VAL A 53 6.73 -9.05 4.58
CA VAL A 53 5.28 -8.88 4.73
C VAL A 53 4.86 -7.45 4.39
N PHE A 54 5.60 -6.47 4.92
CA PHE A 54 5.35 -5.07 4.60
C PHE A 54 5.57 -4.78 3.12
N GLU A 55 6.68 -5.25 2.54
CA GLU A 55 6.97 -5.06 1.12
C GLU A 55 5.86 -5.65 0.24
N GLN A 56 5.45 -6.89 0.48
CA GLN A 56 4.38 -7.54 -0.28
C GLN A 56 3.04 -6.83 -0.09
N GLY A 57 2.73 -6.39 1.13
CA GLY A 57 1.50 -5.67 1.43
C GLY A 57 1.44 -4.31 0.75
N GLN A 58 2.54 -3.55 0.77
CA GLN A 58 2.67 -2.27 0.06
C GLN A 58 2.55 -2.46 -1.46
N GLN A 59 3.20 -3.47 -2.03
CA GLN A 59 3.09 -3.78 -3.45
C GLN A 59 1.65 -4.12 -3.85
N LYS A 60 0.94 -4.92 -3.04
CA LYS A 60 -0.47 -5.26 -3.26
C LYS A 60 -1.37 -4.02 -3.16
N ALA A 61 -1.19 -3.19 -2.13
CA ALA A 61 -1.96 -1.97 -1.97
C ALA A 61 -1.76 -1.02 -3.16
N ILE A 62 -0.52 -0.81 -3.60
CA ILE A 62 -0.23 0.02 -4.78
C ILE A 62 -0.83 -0.59 -6.06
N ALA A 63 -0.80 -1.91 -6.22
CA ALA A 63 -1.38 -2.58 -7.38
C ALA A 63 -2.91 -2.37 -7.45
N GLU A 64 -3.60 -2.54 -6.33
CA GLU A 64 -5.05 -2.28 -6.25
C GLU A 64 -5.38 -0.79 -6.42
N LEU A 65 -4.56 0.10 -5.86
CA LEU A 65 -4.69 1.56 -6.03
C LEU A 65 -4.64 1.93 -7.52
N LYS A 66 -3.69 1.34 -8.27
CA LYS A 66 -3.57 1.51 -9.72
C LYS A 66 -4.81 0.97 -10.44
N GLU A 67 -5.31 -0.20 -10.06
CA GLU A 67 -6.51 -0.78 -10.69
C GLU A 67 -7.74 0.11 -10.47
N ARG A 68 -7.95 0.62 -9.25
CA ARG A 68 -9.04 1.55 -8.93
C ARG A 68 -8.92 2.85 -9.73
N ALA A 69 -7.73 3.43 -9.85
CA ALA A 69 -7.49 4.60 -10.70
C ALA A 69 -7.72 4.31 -12.19
N GLN A 70 -7.40 3.09 -12.65
CA GLN A 70 -7.62 2.64 -14.02
C GLN A 70 -9.10 2.62 -14.38
N ARG A 71 -9.97 2.23 -13.45
CA ARG A 71 -11.44 2.26 -13.63
C ARG A 71 -11.98 3.68 -13.79
N LEU A 72 -11.27 4.69 -13.28
CA LEU A 72 -11.57 6.11 -13.50
C LEU A 72 -10.98 6.64 -14.82
N ASN A 73 -10.31 5.78 -15.60
CA ASN A 73 -9.51 6.13 -16.76
C ASN A 73 -8.33 7.04 -16.41
N ALA A 74 -7.74 6.96 -15.23
CA ALA A 74 -6.57 7.77 -14.87
C ALA A 74 -5.31 7.33 -15.64
N ASP A 75 -4.43 8.29 -15.92
CA ASP A 75 -3.11 8.02 -16.52
C ASP A 75 -2.04 7.87 -15.42
N ALA A 76 -2.24 8.52 -14.28
CA ALA A 76 -1.36 8.45 -13.11
C ALA A 76 -2.11 8.60 -11.77
N VAL A 77 -1.42 8.25 -10.68
CA VAL A 77 -1.81 8.61 -9.30
C VAL A 77 -0.69 9.40 -8.65
N VAL A 78 -1.01 10.58 -8.13
CA VAL A 78 -0.06 11.50 -7.46
C VAL A 78 -0.38 11.64 -5.97
N GLY A 79 0.57 12.18 -5.21
CA GLY A 79 0.39 12.42 -3.77
C GLY A 79 0.09 11.13 -3.00
N ILE A 80 0.78 10.03 -3.35
CA ILE A 80 0.56 8.76 -2.66
C ILE A 80 1.09 8.81 -1.24
N GLU A 81 0.25 8.40 -0.31
CA GLU A 81 0.60 8.11 1.08
C GLU A 81 0.35 6.62 1.36
N ILE A 82 1.24 6.01 2.15
CA ILE A 82 1.12 4.62 2.57
C ILE A 82 1.24 4.60 4.08
N ASP A 83 0.15 4.20 4.73
CA ASP A 83 0.10 4.03 6.16
C ASP A 83 0.08 2.56 6.53
N THR A 84 0.75 2.25 7.64
CA THR A 84 0.74 0.91 8.22
C THR A 84 0.33 1.00 9.67
N GLY A 85 -0.63 0.17 10.08
CA GLY A 85 -1.19 0.20 11.41
C GLY A 85 -1.59 -1.17 11.90
N THR A 86 -1.85 -1.29 13.19
CA THR A 86 -2.39 -2.52 13.77
C THR A 86 -3.71 -2.24 14.48
N ILE A 87 -4.66 -3.17 14.34
CA ILE A 87 -5.92 -3.15 15.09
C ILE A 87 -5.94 -4.38 15.98
N ASN A 88 -6.04 -4.15 17.29
CA ASN A 88 -6.29 -5.23 18.25
C ASN A 88 -7.79 -5.55 18.25
N ILE A 89 -8.13 -6.80 17.97
CA ILE A 89 -9.49 -7.34 18.05
C ILE A 89 -9.59 -8.15 19.35
N ASP A 90 -9.82 -7.48 20.47
CA ASP A 90 -9.99 -8.07 21.82
C ASP A 90 -9.13 -9.34 22.03
N ASN A 91 -9.77 -10.47 22.37
CA ASN A 91 -9.12 -11.77 22.55
C ASN A 91 -9.00 -12.58 21.25
N LYS A 92 -9.37 -12.01 20.09
CA LYS A 92 -9.36 -12.69 18.78
C LYS A 92 -8.06 -12.49 18.02
N GLY A 93 -7.26 -11.47 18.38
CA GLY A 93 -5.90 -11.27 17.89
C GLY A 93 -5.65 -9.89 17.30
N VAL A 94 -4.59 -9.75 16.52
CA VAL A 94 -4.17 -8.50 15.87
C VAL A 94 -4.36 -8.59 14.35
N LEU A 95 -4.82 -7.49 13.74
CA LEU A 95 -4.76 -7.26 12.30
C LEU A 95 -3.62 -6.30 11.99
N LEU A 96 -2.83 -6.59 10.96
CA LEU A 96 -1.93 -5.63 10.33
C LEU A 96 -2.64 -5.04 9.11
N LEU A 97 -2.76 -3.72 9.07
CA LEU A 97 -3.37 -2.98 7.99
C LEU A 97 -2.30 -2.19 7.26
N ILE A 98 -2.35 -2.24 5.93
CA ILE A 98 -1.56 -1.40 5.05
C ILE A 98 -2.55 -0.69 4.13
N THR A 99 -2.60 0.63 4.24
CA THR A 99 -3.51 1.47 3.46
C THR A 99 -2.69 2.36 2.54
N ALA A 100 -3.08 2.45 1.28
CA ALA A 100 -2.52 3.38 0.33
C ALA A 100 -3.61 4.35 -0.12
N THR A 101 -3.30 5.64 -0.18
CA THR A 101 -4.21 6.68 -0.67
C THR A 101 -3.48 7.56 -1.68
N GLY A 102 -4.20 8.14 -2.62
CA GLY A 102 -3.64 9.11 -3.57
C GLY A 102 -4.70 9.73 -4.45
N THR A 103 -4.30 10.61 -5.36
CA THR A 103 -5.23 11.28 -6.28
C THR A 103 -5.04 10.79 -7.70
N ALA A 104 -6.11 10.24 -8.28
CA ALA A 104 -6.14 9.80 -9.67
C ALA A 104 -6.21 11.01 -10.62
N VAL A 105 -5.36 11.06 -11.64
CA VAL A 105 -5.24 12.21 -12.55
C VAL A 105 -5.13 11.82 -14.01
N LYS A 106 -5.57 12.72 -14.89
CA LYS A 106 -5.27 12.73 -16.33
C LYS A 106 -4.04 13.56 -16.62
N LEU A 107 -3.21 13.11 -17.55
CA LEU A 107 -2.05 13.83 -18.05
C LEU A 107 -2.32 14.36 -19.46
N GLY A 108 -1.72 15.51 -19.77
CA GLY A 108 -1.75 16.14 -21.11
C GLY A 108 -0.48 15.90 -21.89
#